data_AF-A0A353SVM2-F1
#
_entry.id   AF-A0A353SVM2-F1
#
_cell.length_a   1.000
_cell.length_b   1.000
_cell.length_c   1.000
_cell.angle_alpha   90.00
_cell.angle_beta   90.00
_cell.angle_gamma   90.00
#
_symmetry.space_group_name_H-M   'P 1'
#
loop_
_entity.id
_entity.type
_entity.pdbx_description
1 polymer ?
#
loop_
_entity_poly.entity_id
_entity_poly.type
_entity_poly.pdbx_seq_one_letter_code
_entity_poly.pdbx_strand_id
1 'polypeptide(L)'
;MSGPKTGAKYGRDEWAQWGIALVLFAVVPLLGKKYFVSMGNEILVMGLFAMGFNLLYGVTGMLSFGQAAYYGVGAYTVGLLLSKGVAPFWVA
;
A
#
# COMPACT_ATOMS: atom_id res chain seq x y z
N MET A 1 18.27 -32.69 31.23
CA MET A 1 16.96 -32.88 30.56
C MET A 1 16.83 -31.79 29.50
N SER A 2 16.75 -32.24 28.24
CA SER A 2 16.47 -31.49 26.99
C SER A 2 17.25 -30.21 26.72
N GLY A 3 18.41 -30.33 26.05
CA GLY A 3 19.00 -29.21 25.31
C GLY A 3 18.12 -28.82 24.10
N PRO A 4 18.16 -27.55 23.64
CA PRO A 4 17.40 -27.12 22.49
C PRO A 4 17.88 -27.83 21.21
N LYS A 5 17.04 -28.74 20.69
CA LYS A 5 17.19 -29.32 19.35
C LYS A 5 16.46 -28.44 18.33
N THR A 6 17.14 -27.45 17.79
CA THR A 6 16.75 -26.88 16.50
C THR A 6 18.02 -26.67 15.68
N GLY A 7 18.41 -27.77 15.03
CA GLY A 7 19.55 -27.80 14.13
C GLY A 7 19.32 -26.89 12.94
N ALA A 8 20.31 -26.06 12.67
CA ALA A 8 20.41 -25.19 11.52
C ALA A 8 20.15 -25.95 10.20
N LYS A 9 18.97 -25.75 9.64
CA LYS A 9 18.71 -25.85 8.20
C LYS A 9 18.09 -24.51 7.83
N TYR A 10 18.92 -23.58 7.35
CA TYR A 10 18.53 -22.18 7.15
C TYR A 10 18.94 -21.71 5.74
N GLY A 11 19.09 -22.64 4.80
CA GLY A 11 19.78 -22.35 3.53
C GLY A 11 19.05 -22.76 2.27
N ARG A 12 18.09 -23.69 2.35
CA ARG A 12 17.39 -24.21 1.17
C ARG A 12 15.93 -24.47 1.45
N ASP A 13 15.67 -24.96 2.65
CA ASP A 13 14.36 -25.09 3.27
C ASP A 13 13.76 -23.75 3.66
N GLU A 14 14.55 -22.75 4.06
CA GLU A 14 14.06 -21.40 4.29
C GLU A 14 13.58 -20.73 2.99
N TRP A 15 14.37 -20.82 1.91
CA TRP A 15 13.96 -20.34 0.58
C TRP A 15 12.72 -21.08 0.05
N ALA A 16 12.62 -22.37 0.36
CA ALA A 16 11.43 -23.15 0.04
C ALA A 16 10.22 -22.68 0.87
N GLN A 17 10.40 -22.34 2.15
CA GLN A 17 9.35 -21.78 3.01
C GLN A 17 8.88 -20.41 2.52
N TRP A 18 9.80 -19.52 2.15
CA TRP A 18 9.48 -18.22 1.55
C TRP A 18 8.74 -18.38 0.22
N GLY A 19 9.20 -19.30 -0.64
CA GLY A 19 8.54 -19.62 -1.89
C GLY A 19 7.12 -20.17 -1.69
N ILE A 20 6.94 -21.09 -0.75
CA ILE A 20 5.62 -21.66 -0.41
C ILE A 20 4.70 -20.57 0.16
N ALA A 21 5.20 -19.69 1.04
CA ALA A 21 4.43 -18.58 1.59
C ALA A 21 3.96 -17.61 0.49
N LEU A 22 4.82 -17.31 -0.49
CA LEU A 22 4.48 -16.46 -1.64
C LEU A 22 3.41 -17.10 -2.52
N VAL A 23 3.53 -18.40 -2.81
CA VAL A 23 2.55 -19.16 -3.59
C VAL A 23 1.21 -19.22 -2.87
N LEU A 24 1.20 -19.51 -1.57
CA LEU A 24 -0.01 -19.50 -0.76
C LEU A 24 -0.69 -18.13 -0.80
N PHE A 25 0.08 -17.05 -0.63
CA PHE A 25 -0.43 -15.67 -0.72
C PHE A 25 -1.05 -15.36 -2.09
N ALA A 26 -0.44 -15.83 -3.19
CA ALA A 26 -0.97 -15.66 -4.54
C ALA A 26 -2.24 -16.48 -4.82
N VAL A 27 -2.46 -17.58 -4.08
CA VAL A 27 -3.64 -18.43 -4.21
C VAL A 27 -4.84 -17.88 -3.41
N VAL A 28 -4.61 -17.07 -2.37
CA VAL A 28 -5.67 -16.40 -1.60
C VAL A 28 -6.67 -15.62 -2.47
N PRO A 29 -6.27 -14.77 -3.43
CA PRO A 29 -7.23 -14.04 -4.27
C PRO A 29 -8.02 -14.93 -5.24
N LEU A 30 -7.54 -16.13 -5.56
CA LEU A 30 -8.22 -17.07 -6.45
C LEU A 30 -9.36 -17.83 -5.76
N LEU A 31 -9.29 -17.99 -4.43
CA LEU A 31 -10.26 -18.75 -3.63
C LEU A 31 -11.09 -17.85 -2.68
N GLY A 32 -10.68 -16.60 -2.48
CA GLY A 32 -11.29 -15.67 -1.53
C GLY A 32 -12.58 -15.01 -2.04
N LYS A 33 -13.52 -14.73 -1.14
CA LYS A 33 -14.69 -13.88 -1.44
C LYS A 33 -14.21 -12.49 -1.86
N LYS A 34 -14.86 -11.89 -2.87
CA LYS A 34 -14.52 -10.58 -3.45
C LYS A 34 -14.19 -9.47 -2.43
N TYR A 35 -14.88 -9.46 -1.30
CA TYR A 35 -14.65 -8.51 -0.21
C TYR A 35 -13.22 -8.60 0.38
N PHE A 36 -12.77 -9.80 0.73
CA PHE A 36 -11.43 -10.00 1.32
C PHE A 36 -10.32 -9.73 0.31
N VAL A 37 -10.57 -10.00 -0.98
CA VAL A 37 -9.63 -9.67 -2.04
C VAL A 37 -9.49 -8.16 -2.21
N SER A 38 -10.60 -7.41 -2.19
CA SER A 38 -10.57 -5.95 -2.26
C SER A 38 -9.87 -5.33 -1.05
N MET A 39 -10.16 -5.83 0.16
CA MET A 39 -9.52 -5.36 1.39
C MET A 39 -8.01 -5.67 1.40
N GLY A 40 -7.62 -6.87 0.95
CA GLY A 40 -6.22 -7.25 0.80
C GLY A 40 -5.48 -6.38 -0.22
N ASN A 41 -6.12 -6.05 -1.34
CA ASN A 41 -5.57 -5.13 -2.34
C ASN A 41 -5.33 -3.73 -1.75
N GLU A 42 -6.29 -3.21 -0.98
CA GLU A 42 -6.15 -1.91 -0.34
C GLU A 42 -5.00 -1.88 0.67
N ILE A 43 -4.86 -2.93 1.49
CA ILE A 43 -3.75 -3.09 2.44
C ILE A 43 -2.41 -3.16 1.70
N LEU A 44 -2.32 -3.93 0.61
CA LEU A 44 -1.10 -4.06 -0.18
C LEU A 44 -0.69 -2.74 -0.84
N VAL A 45 -1.65 -2.03 -1.44
CA VAL A 45 -1.41 -0.74 -2.08
C VAL A 45 -0.95 0.29 -1.03
N MET A 46 -1.63 0.37 0.12
CA MET A 46 -1.22 1.26 1.20
C MET A 46 0.14 0.88 1.80
N GLY A 47 0.42 -0.41 1.97
CA GLY A 47 1.71 -0.89 2.47
C GLY A 47 2.86 -0.61 1.51
N LEU A 48 2.66 -0.83 0.21
CA LEU A 48 3.63 -0.48 -0.83
C LEU A 48 3.86 1.03 -0.89
N PHE A 49 2.79 1.82 -0.79
CA PHE A 49 2.88 3.28 -0.70
C PHE A 49 3.68 3.71 0.53
N ALA A 50 3.44 3.13 1.70
CA ALA A 50 4.17 3.43 2.92
C ALA A 50 5.67 3.09 2.83
N MET A 51 6.01 1.95 2.22
CA MET A 51 7.41 1.57 1.98
C MET A 51 8.11 2.54 1.01
N GLY A 52 7.46 2.87 -0.11
CA GLY A 52 7.98 3.84 -1.08
C GLY A 52 8.12 5.24 -0.48
N PHE A 53 7.13 5.66 0.31
CA PHE A 53 7.16 6.91 1.07
C PHE A 53 8.34 6.93 2.05
N ASN A 54 8.53 5.87 2.83
CA ASN A 54 9.65 5.76 3.77
C ASN A 54 11.00 5.79 3.04
N LEU A 55 11.10 5.21 1.85
CA LEU A 55 12.32 5.25 1.05
C LEU A 55 12.62 6.68 0.55
N LEU A 56 11.63 7.34 -0.03
CA LEU A 56 11.78 8.69 -0.59
C LEU A 56 11.98 9.73 0.51
N TYR A 57 11.15 9.70 1.55
CA TYR A 57 11.21 10.63 2.68
C TYR A 57 12.37 10.32 3.61
N GLY A 58 12.52 9.06 4.02
CA GLY A 58 13.46 8.64 5.05
C GLY A 58 14.90 8.49 4.56
N VAL A 59 15.12 7.92 3.37
CA VAL A 59 16.48 7.65 2.88
C VAL A 59 17.01 8.78 1.99
N THR A 60 16.17 9.30 1.08
CA THR A 60 16.63 10.30 0.11
C THR A 60 16.30 11.75 0.47
N GLY A 61 15.29 11.97 1.32
CA GLY A 61 14.80 13.31 1.66
C GLY A 61 14.18 14.09 0.47
N MET A 62 14.06 13.47 -0.70
CA MET A 62 13.62 14.10 -1.95
C MET A 62 12.15 13.81 -2.29
N LEU A 63 11.30 13.64 -1.28
CA LEU A 63 9.88 13.43 -1.53
C LEU A 63 9.24 14.73 -2.08
N SER A 64 8.80 14.71 -3.34
CA SER A 64 8.17 15.86 -4.00
C SER A 64 6.65 15.70 -4.08
N PHE A 65 5.92 16.61 -3.42
CA PHE A 65 4.47 16.71 -3.49
C PHE A 65 3.97 17.75 -4.50
N GLY A 66 4.82 18.30 -5.37
CA GLY A 66 4.47 19.45 -6.21
C GLY A 66 3.17 19.26 -6.99
N GLN A 67 3.02 18.13 -7.69
CA GLN A 67 1.79 17.82 -8.44
C GLN A 67 0.58 17.61 -7.51
N ALA A 68 0.75 16.85 -6.42
CA ALA A 68 -0.31 16.59 -5.45
C ALA A 68 -0.84 17.88 -4.77
N ALA A 69 0.05 18.85 -4.51
CA ALA A 69 -0.30 20.15 -3.97
C ALA A 69 -1.20 20.94 -4.93
N TYR A 70 -0.89 20.95 -6.24
CA TYR A 70 -1.75 21.61 -7.24
C TYR A 70 -3.13 20.97 -7.35
N TYR A 71 -3.21 19.63 -7.33
CA TYR A 71 -4.50 18.93 -7.31
C TYR A 71 -5.32 19.27 -6.05
N GLY A 72 -4.68 19.32 -4.88
CA GLY A 72 -5.33 19.68 -3.62
C GLY A 72 -5.86 21.11 -3.61
N VAL A 73 -5.07 22.08 -4.08
CA VAL A 73 -5.49 23.49 -4.19
C VAL A 73 -6.65 23.65 -5.16
N GLY A 74 -6.61 22.96 -6.31
CA GLY A 74 -7.72 22.95 -7.27
C GLY A 74 -9.01 22.39 -6.66
N ALA A 75 -8.96 21.20 -6.06
CA ALA A 75 -10.11 20.57 -5.42
C ALA A 75 -10.69 21.40 -4.26
N TYR A 76 -9.82 22.02 -3.45
CA TYR A 76 -10.25 22.90 -2.36
C TYR A 76 -10.94 24.17 -2.88
N THR A 77 -10.37 24.77 -3.93
CA THR A 77 -10.96 25.94 -4.58
C THR A 77 -12.33 25.59 -5.14
N VAL A 78 -12.45 24.50 -5.89
CA VAL A 78 -13.73 23.98 -6.41
C VAL A 78 -14.75 23.76 -5.29
N GLY A 79 -14.37 23.06 -4.21
CA GLY A 79 -15.24 22.84 -3.06
C GLY A 79 -15.72 24.14 -2.41
N LEU A 80 -14.85 25.15 -2.33
CA LEU A 80 -15.18 26.46 -1.79
C LEU A 80 -16.16 27.23 -2.70
N LEU A 81 -15.98 27.17 -4.03
CA LEU A 81 -16.91 27.78 -4.99
C LEU A 81 -18.29 27.14 -4.95
N LEU A 82 -18.35 25.80 -4.87
CA LEU A 82 -19.59 25.04 -4.69
C LEU A 82 -20.28 25.40 -3.37
N SER A 83 -19.53 25.45 -2.26
CA SER A 83 -20.09 25.76 -0.94
C SER A 83 -20.62 27.19 -0.84
N LYS A 84 -20.03 28.14 -1.56
CA LYS A 84 -20.49 29.54 -1.58
C LYS A 84 -21.53 29.81 -2.69
N GLY A 85 -21.91 28.79 -3.47
CA GLY A 85 -22.89 28.92 -4.56
C GLY A 85 -22.44 29.81 -5.71
N VAL A 86 -21.13 30.04 -5.85
CA VAL A 86 -20.57 31.03 -6.80
C VAL A 86 -20.43 30.43 -8.19
N ALA A 87 -20.25 29.11 -8.30
CA ALA A 87 -20.18 28.40 -9.58
C ALA A 87 -21.13 27.19 -9.59
N PRO A 88 -21.85 26.96 -10.70
CA PRO A 88 -22.70 25.78 -10.85
C PRO A 88 -21.85 24.51 -10.94
N PHE A 89 -22.40 23.38 -10.51
CA PHE A 89 -21.71 22.08 -10.37
C PHE A 89 -21.06 21.51 -11.65
N TRP A 90 -21.34 22.09 -12.81
CA TRP A 90 -20.76 21.69 -14.09
C TRP A 90 -19.56 22.57 -14.49
N VAL A 91 -19.38 23.72 -13.84
CA VAL A 91 -18.25 24.66 -14.02
C VAL A 91 -17.26 24.56 -12.86
N ALA A 92 -17.74 24.23 -11.66
CA ALA A 92 -16.93 23.93 -10.49
C ALA A 92 -16.42 22.49 -10.56
#